data_AF-A0AA35RKK1-F1
#
_entry.id   AF-A0AA35RKK1-F1
#
_cell.length_a   1.000
_cell.length_b   1.000
_cell.length_c   1.000
_cell.angle_alpha   90.00
_cell.angle_beta   90.00
_cell.angle_gamma   90.00
#
_symmetry.space_group_name_H-M   'P 1'
#
loop_
_entity.id
_entity.type
_entity.pdbx_description
1 polymer ?
#
loop_
_entity_poly.entity_id
_entity_poly.type
_entity_poly.pdbx_seq_one_letter_code
_entity_poly.pdbx_strand_id
1 'polypeptide(L)'
;MEYLQREKKHLKHMLRTTEERLQKLRSVKRHRTKASIDELAALAGKWRSVAQSVSEQLLESSNLHPRPSLHDLLTALHIDPSLVHYCVVHENFY
;
A
#
# COMPACT_ATOMS: atom_id res chain seq x y z
N MET A 1 40.88 -16.09 -38.58
CA MET A 1 40.37 -16.93 -37.47
C MET A 1 40.56 -16.27 -36.10
N GLU A 2 41.73 -15.73 -35.77
CA GLU A 2 41.98 -15.09 -34.46
C GLU A 2 41.13 -13.85 -34.17
N TYR A 3 40.90 -12.99 -35.18
CA TYR A 3 40.06 -11.80 -35.03
C TYR A 3 38.63 -12.14 -34.60
N LEU A 4 38.00 -13.12 -35.25
CA LEU A 4 36.65 -13.61 -34.92
C LEU A 4 36.58 -14.19 -33.50
N GLN A 5 37.64 -14.83 -33.02
CA GLN A 5 37.70 -15.35 -31.65
C GLN A 5 37.85 -14.24 -30.60
N ARG A 6 38.62 -13.20 -30.89
CA ARG A 6 38.72 -12.01 -30.02
C ARG A 6 37.39 -11.26 -29.96
N GLU A 7 36.76 -11.06 -31.12
CA GLU A 7 35.47 -10.38 -31.22
C GLU A 7 34.37 -11.17 -30.48
N LYS A 8 34.33 -12.50 -30.65
CA LYS A 8 33.42 -13.37 -29.90
C LYS A 8 33.63 -13.27 -28.38
N LYS A 9 34.88 -13.16 -27.91
CA LYS A 9 35.18 -12.97 -26.48
C LYS A 9 34.73 -11.59 -26.00
N HIS A 10 34.95 -10.55 -26.79
CA HIS A 10 34.52 -9.19 -26.48
C HIS A 10 32.98 -9.09 -26.37
N LEU A 11 32.27 -9.61 -27.37
CA LEU A 11 30.79 -9.67 -27.39
C LEU A 11 30.24 -10.46 -26.20
N LYS A 12 30.84 -11.60 -25.84
CA LYS A 12 30.44 -12.37 -24.65
C LYS A 12 30.65 -11.59 -23.35
N HIS A 13 31.75 -10.84 -23.25
CA HIS A 13 31.99 -9.99 -22.09
C HIS A 13 30.98 -8.84 -22.01
N MET A 14 30.70 -8.19 -23.14
CA MET A 14 29.66 -7.17 -23.23
C MET A 14 28.28 -7.71 -22.84
N LEU A 15 27.88 -8.87 -23.38
CA LEU A 15 26.60 -9.50 -23.06
C LEU A 15 26.47 -9.78 -21.57
N ARG A 16 27.52 -10.36 -20.97
CA ARG A 16 27.53 -10.64 -19.52
C ARG A 16 27.41 -9.35 -18.70
N THR A 17 28.16 -8.30 -19.07
CA THR A 17 28.11 -7.03 -18.32
C THR A 17 26.78 -6.30 -18.48
N THR A 18 26.12 -6.39 -19.63
CA THR A 18 24.78 -5.83 -19.82
C THR A 18 23.72 -6.63 -19.07
N GLU A 19 23.81 -7.96 -19.04
CA GLU A 19 22.93 -8.82 -18.23
C GLU A 19 23.07 -8.53 -16.73
N GLU A 20 24.30 -8.40 -16.22
CA GLU A 20 24.56 -8.05 -14.83
C GLU A 20 24.00 -6.65 -14.47
N ARG A 21 24.13 -5.66 -15.37
CA ARG A 21 23.53 -4.34 -15.19
C ARG A 21 22.00 -4.41 -15.19
N LEU A 22 21.41 -5.18 -16.09
CA LEU A 22 19.96 -5.35 -16.17
C LEU A 22 19.39 -6.00 -14.90
N GLN A 23 20.08 -7.00 -14.36
CA GLN A 23 19.68 -7.67 -13.12
C GLN A 23 19.72 -6.72 -11.91
N LYS A 24 20.74 -5.86 -11.82
CA LYS A 24 20.82 -4.81 -10.78
C LYS A 24 19.66 -3.81 -10.90
N LEU A 25 19.39 -3.32 -12.10
CA LEU A 25 18.28 -2.39 -12.34
C LEU A 25 16.91 -2.99 -11.99
N ARG A 26 16.67 -4.26 -12.37
CA ARG A 26 15.45 -4.99 -11.99
C ARG A 26 15.29 -5.09 -10.47
N SER A 27 16.37 -5.34 -9.75
CA SER A 27 16.35 -5.43 -8.29
C SER A 27 16.04 -4.07 -7.66
N VAL A 28 16.68 -2.98 -8.12
CA VAL A 28 16.38 -1.62 -7.64
C VAL A 28 14.92 -1.24 -7.92
N LYS A 29 14.42 -1.51 -9.14
CA LYS A 29 13.02 -1.25 -9.49
C LYS A 29 12.07 -1.99 -8.55
N ARG A 30 12.29 -3.29 -8.33
CA ARG A 30 11.48 -4.10 -7.41
C ARG A 30 11.52 -3.54 -5.99
N HIS A 31 12.70 -3.17 -5.47
CA HIS A 31 12.82 -2.59 -4.13
C HIS A 31 12.09 -1.26 -4.01
N ARG A 32 12.18 -0.37 -5.00
CA ARG A 32 11.43 0.90 -5.00
C ARG A 32 9.93 0.68 -5.02
N THR A 33 9.45 -0.24 -5.87
CA THR A 33 8.02 -0.58 -5.92
C THR A 33 7.55 -1.18 -4.60
N LYS A 34 8.32 -2.09 -4.01
CA LYS A 34 7.97 -2.70 -2.72
C LYS A 34 7.96 -1.66 -1.59
N ALA A 35 9.01 -0.84 -1.47
CA ALA A 35 9.09 0.22 -0.47
C ALA A 35 7.91 1.19 -0.58
N SER A 36 7.56 1.61 -1.80
CA SER A 36 6.41 2.50 -2.04
C SER A 36 5.07 1.85 -1.65
N ILE A 37 4.87 0.55 -1.93
CA ILE A 37 3.65 -0.16 -1.51
C ILE A 37 3.59 -0.31 0.00
N ASP A 38 4.71 -0.68 0.65
CA ASP A 38 4.79 -0.84 2.10
C ASP A 38 4.52 0.50 2.83
N GLU A 39 5.06 1.60 2.31
CA GLU A 39 4.81 2.95 2.81
C GLU A 39 3.36 3.39 2.64
N LEU A 40 2.75 3.12 1.48
CA LEU A 40 1.33 3.40 1.23
C LEU A 40 0.42 2.58 2.15
N ALA A 41 0.75 1.29 2.38
CA ALA A 41 0.01 0.44 3.30
C ALA A 41 0.12 0.95 4.75
N ALA A 42 1.30 1.40 5.16
CA ALA A 42 1.50 2.00 6.48
C ALA A 42 0.71 3.31 6.64
N LEU A 43 0.70 4.16 5.60
CA LEU A 43 -0.06 5.41 5.61
C LEU A 43 -1.57 5.14 5.65
N ALA A 44 -2.06 4.20 4.84
CA ALA A 44 -3.45 3.77 4.85
C ALA A 44 -3.87 3.24 6.23
N GLY A 45 -3.01 2.44 6.89
CA GLY A 45 -3.23 1.97 8.26
C GLY A 45 -3.36 3.13 9.27
N LYS A 46 -2.48 4.13 9.21
CA LYS A 46 -2.54 5.30 10.09
C LYS A 46 -3.83 6.10 9.90
N TRP A 47 -4.18 6.43 8.66
CA TRP A 47 -5.41 7.16 8.36
C TRP A 47 -6.65 6.38 8.78
N ARG A 48 -6.63 5.06 8.60
CA ARG A 48 -7.70 4.19 9.09
C ARG A 48 -7.88 4.31 10.60
N SER A 49 -6.82 4.13 11.38
CA SER A 49 -6.89 4.23 12.85
C SER A 49 -7.38 5.60 13.31
N VAL A 50 -6.96 6.68 12.64
CA VAL A 50 -7.45 8.03 12.93
C VAL A 50 -8.94 8.14 12.61
N ALA A 51 -9.39 7.67 11.44
CA ALA A 51 -10.79 7.72 11.06
C ALA A 51 -11.69 6.93 12.02
N GLN A 52 -11.25 5.74 12.45
CA GLN A 52 -11.93 4.93 13.46
C GLN A 52 -12.09 5.70 14.77
N SER A 53 -10.98 6.22 15.32
CA SER A 53 -10.99 6.95 16.60
C SER A 53 -11.81 8.24 16.55
N VAL A 54 -11.72 8.99 15.46
CA VAL A 54 -12.51 10.22 15.29
C VAL A 54 -14.00 9.90 15.16
N SER A 55 -14.37 8.80 14.51
CA SER A 55 -15.77 8.39 14.38
C SER A 55 -16.38 8.02 15.74
N GLU A 56 -15.63 7.32 16.58
CA GLU A 56 -16.02 7.01 17.97
C GLU A 56 -16.17 8.29 18.80
N GLN A 57 -15.16 9.16 18.77
CA GLN A 57 -15.18 10.44 19.51
C GLN A 57 -16.33 11.34 19.05
N LEU A 58 -16.62 11.38 17.75
CA LEU A 58 -17.73 12.14 17.20
C LEU A 58 -19.08 11.59 17.69
N LEU A 59 -19.22 10.26 17.72
CA LEU A 59 -20.42 9.62 18.23
C LEU A 59 -20.61 9.84 19.73
N GLU A 60 -19.53 9.79 20.51
CA GLU A 60 -19.54 10.05 21.97
C GLU A 60 -19.83 11.51 22.31
N SER A 61 -19.28 12.45 21.53
CA SER A 61 -19.51 13.89 21.74
C SER A 61 -20.86 14.38 21.19
N SER A 62 -21.55 13.56 20.40
CA SER A 62 -22.87 13.91 19.85
C SER A 62 -23.96 13.80 20.92
N ASN A 63 -24.65 14.91 21.20
CA ASN A 63 -25.84 14.95 22.07
C ASN A 63 -27.14 14.67 21.28
N LEU A 64 -27.07 13.80 20.26
CA LEU A 64 -28.20 13.51 19.38
C LEU A 64 -29.17 12.53 20.05
N HIS A 65 -30.47 12.83 19.95
CA HIS A 65 -31.56 11.97 20.41
C HIS A 65 -32.55 11.69 19.27
N PRO A 66 -32.82 10.41 18.93
CA PRO A 66 -32.15 9.21 19.43
C PRO A 66 -30.66 9.16 19.03
N ARG A 67 -29.83 8.47 19.83
CA ARG A 67 -28.40 8.33 19.53
C ARG A 67 -28.26 7.47 18.27
N PRO A 68 -27.60 7.95 17.20
CA PRO A 68 -27.40 7.15 16.00
C PRO A 68 -26.46 5.96 16.28
N SER A 69 -26.56 4.90 15.50
CA SER A 69 -25.53 3.85 15.52
C SER A 69 -24.24 4.36 14.86
N LEU A 70 -23.12 3.69 15.12
CA LEU A 70 -21.87 3.98 14.41
C LEU A 70 -22.02 3.71 12.91
N HIS A 71 -22.85 2.73 12.53
CA HIS A 71 -23.18 2.45 11.13
C HIS A 71 -23.91 3.63 10.46
N ASP A 72 -24.88 4.23 11.15
CA ASP A 72 -25.63 5.39 10.63
C ASP A 72 -24.70 6.58 10.43
N LEU A 73 -23.78 6.82 11.36
CA LEU A 73 -22.77 7.89 11.25
C LEU A 73 -21.87 7.68 10.04
N LEU A 74 -21.31 6.47 9.87
CA LEU A 74 -20.46 6.14 8.72
C LEU A 74 -21.22 6.27 7.39
N THR A 75 -22.48 5.84 7.37
CA THR A 75 -23.36 5.95 6.20
C THR A 75 -23.63 7.41 5.84
N ALA A 76 -23.92 8.27 6.84
CA ALA A 76 -24.15 9.69 6.65
C ALA A 76 -22.89 10.43 6.14
N LEU A 77 -21.71 9.97 6.54
CA LEU A 77 -20.42 10.49 6.07
C LEU A 77 -19.96 9.87 4.74
N HIS A 78 -20.77 8.99 4.14
CA HIS A 78 -20.44 8.23 2.92
C HIS A 78 -19.11 7.46 3.03
N ILE A 79 -18.82 6.93 4.22
CA ILE A 79 -17.64 6.12 4.48
C ILE A 79 -17.99 4.65 4.22
N ASP A 80 -17.29 4.04 3.27
CA ASP A 80 -17.39 2.59 3.04
C ASP A 80 -16.87 1.82 4.26
N PRO A 81 -17.69 0.95 4.90
CA PRO A 81 -17.28 0.13 6.04
C PRO A 81 -15.99 -0.67 5.80
N SER A 82 -15.74 -1.12 4.56
CA SER A 82 -14.56 -1.90 4.22
C SER A 82 -13.25 -1.09 4.30
N LEU A 83 -13.30 0.23 4.07
CA LEU A 83 -12.12 1.10 4.17
C LEU A 83 -11.65 1.28 5.60
N VAL A 84 -12.60 1.30 6.54
CA VAL A 84 -12.37 1.49 7.99
C VAL A 84 -12.42 0.18 8.78
N HIS A 85 -12.45 -0.97 8.11
CA HIS A 85 -12.57 -2.28 8.76
C HIS A 85 -13.72 -2.34 9.78
N TYR A 86 -14.87 -1.77 9.42
CA TYR A 86 -16.06 -1.76 10.28
C TYR A 86 -16.93 -2.98 10.04
N CYS A 87 -17.29 -3.67 11.13
CA CYS A 87 -18.31 -4.71 11.10
C CYS A 87 -19.69 -4.14 11.36
N VAL A 88 -20.58 -4.27 10.37
CA VAL A 88 -21.99 -3.89 10.57
C VAL A 88 -22.69 -4.84 11.55
N VAL A 89 -22.32 -6.12 11.56
CA VAL A 89 -22.96 -7.14 12.41
C VAL A 89 -22.57 -6.99 13.88
N HIS A 90 -21.30 -6.67 14.15
CA HIS A 90 -20.74 -6.57 15.51
C HIS A 90 -20.63 -5.12 16.02
N GLU A 91 -21.00 -4.15 15.19
CA GLU A 91 -20.89 -2.71 15.44
C GLU A 91 -19.53 -2.26 16.01
N ASN A 92 -18.45 -2.80 15.45
CA ASN A 92 -17.09 -2.50 15.93
C ASN A 92 -16.08 -2.44 14.78
N PHE A 93 -14.93 -1.81 15.07
CA PHE A 93 -13.77 -1.80 14.18
C PHE A 93 -12.85 -3.00 14.43
N TYR A 94 -12.19 -3.47 13.36
CA TYR A 94 -11.15 -4.52 13.38
C TYR A 94 -9.74 -3.99 13.10
#